data_AF-K9A2D7-F1
#
_entry.id   AF-K9A2D7-F1
#
_cell.length_a   1.000
_cell.length_b   1.000
_cell.length_c   1.000
_cell.angle_alpha   90.00
_cell.angle_beta   90.00
_cell.angle_gamma   90.00
#
_symmetry.space_group_name_H-M   'P 1'
#
loop_
_entity.id
_entity.type
_entity.pdbx_description
1 polymer ?
#
loop_
_entity_poly.entity_id
_entity_poly.type
_entity_poly.pdbx_seq_one_letter_code
_entity_poly.pdbx_strand_id
1 'polypeptide(L)'
;QIELLKDSKFDSVTTGNTTLNNNGLTIKEGPSITKDGINAGGKKITNVADGVNGKDAVNVDQLTKVKTGLDSKITDTNTKLNDTKKDLGNQIADTNKNLNDAKKDLGNQITDTNTKLNNTKDQLTTQITD
;
A
#
# COMPACT_ATOMS: atom_id res chain seq x y z
N GLN A 1 -27.64 -66.14 -18.14
CA GLN A 1 -27.43 -64.80 -17.58
C GLN A 1 -26.46 -64.07 -18.47
N ILE A 2 -26.77 -62.83 -18.90
CA ILE A 2 -25.81 -61.99 -19.61
C ILE A 2 -25.27 -61.00 -18.59
N GLU A 3 -23.95 -60.96 -18.42
CA GLU A 3 -23.27 -60.06 -17.48
C GLU A 3 -22.21 -59.26 -18.23
N LEU A 4 -21.93 -58.06 -17.74
CA LEU A 4 -20.79 -57.28 -18.19
C LEU A 4 -19.51 -57.86 -17.61
N LEU A 5 -18.41 -57.71 -18.37
CA LEU A 5 -17.08 -58.01 -17.85
C LEU A 5 -16.73 -56.99 -16.75
N LYS A 6 -16.04 -57.46 -15.70
CA LYS A 6 -15.50 -56.59 -14.63
C LYS A 6 -14.65 -55.46 -15.20
N ASP A 7 -13.84 -55.77 -16.22
CA ASP A 7 -13.06 -54.82 -17.00
C ASP A 7 -13.58 -54.81 -18.45
N SER A 8 -14.47 -53.87 -18.75
CA SER A 8 -15.00 -53.68 -20.09
C SER A 8 -14.24 -52.55 -20.80
N LYS A 9 -13.97 -52.70 -22.10
CA LYS A 9 -13.36 -51.65 -22.93
C LYS A 9 -14.44 -50.96 -23.76
N PHE A 10 -14.45 -49.63 -23.74
CA PHE A 10 -15.38 -48.80 -24.49
C PHE A 10 -14.59 -47.70 -25.21
N ASP A 11 -15.01 -47.34 -26.42
CA ASP A 11 -14.48 -46.15 -27.11
C ASP A 11 -15.03 -44.85 -26.49
N SER A 12 -16.28 -44.89 -26.00
CA SER A 12 -16.95 -43.77 -25.35
C SER A 12 -18.04 -44.26 -24.40
N VAL A 13 -18.21 -43.56 -23.28
CA VAL A 13 -19.36 -43.69 -22.37
C VAL A 13 -20.03 -42.32 -22.28
N THR A 14 -21.32 -42.24 -22.61
CA THR A 14 -22.11 -41.00 -22.55
C THR A 14 -23.31 -41.19 -21.63
N THR A 15 -23.45 -40.31 -20.65
CA THR A 15 -24.55 -40.30 -19.69
C THR A 15 -25.13 -38.89 -19.60
N GLY A 16 -26.24 -38.66 -20.31
CA GLY A 16 -26.81 -37.31 -20.45
C GLY A 16 -25.80 -36.36 -21.12
N ASN A 17 -25.40 -35.30 -20.41
CA ASN A 17 -24.46 -34.30 -20.90
C ASN A 17 -22.98 -34.66 -20.64
N THR A 18 -22.70 -35.76 -19.95
CA THR A 18 -21.34 -36.18 -19.61
C THR A 18 -20.82 -37.19 -20.61
N THR A 19 -19.60 -37.01 -21.09
CA THR A 19 -18.90 -37.96 -21.96
C THR A 19 -17.52 -38.27 -21.40
N LEU A 20 -17.19 -39.55 -21.31
CA LEU A 20 -15.85 -40.08 -21.05
C LEU A 20 -15.37 -40.83 -22.29
N ASN A 21 -14.27 -40.40 -22.89
CA ASN A 21 -13.67 -41.03 -24.07
C ASN A 21 -12.14 -40.81 -24.10
N ASN A 22 -11.49 -41.10 -25.23
CA ASN A 22 -10.04 -40.97 -25.39
C ASN A 22 -9.47 -39.55 -25.16
N ASN A 23 -10.31 -38.51 -25.19
CA ASN A 23 -9.89 -37.15 -24.88
C ASN A 23 -9.96 -36.82 -23.38
N GLY A 24 -10.70 -37.60 -22.58
CA GLY A 24 -10.92 -37.40 -21.15
C GLY A 24 -12.41 -37.32 -20.79
N LEU A 25 -12.72 -36.55 -19.73
CA LEU A 25 -14.06 -36.30 -19.21
C LEU A 25 -14.55 -34.91 -19.65
N THR A 26 -15.74 -34.82 -20.24
CA THR A 26 -16.38 -33.55 -20.60
C THR A 26 -17.82 -33.51 -20.14
N ILE A 27 -18.25 -32.37 -19.61
CA ILE A 27 -19.66 -32.05 -19.36
C ILE A 27 -20.07 -30.96 -20.35
N LYS A 28 -21.08 -31.21 -21.18
CA LYS A 28 -21.59 -30.22 -22.15
C LYS A 28 -21.99 -28.91 -21.45
N GLU A 29 -21.54 -27.77 -21.98
CA GLU A 29 -21.68 -26.43 -21.36
C GLU A 29 -21.14 -26.34 -19.92
N GLY A 30 -20.14 -27.16 -19.59
CA GLY A 30 -19.62 -27.31 -18.24
C GLY A 30 -18.13 -27.58 -18.16
N PRO A 31 -17.65 -28.05 -16.99
CA PRO A 31 -16.24 -28.39 -16.81
C PRO A 31 -15.78 -29.57 -17.67
N SER A 32 -14.47 -29.64 -17.91
CA SER A 32 -13.82 -30.76 -18.58
C SER A 32 -12.44 -31.05 -17.97
N ILE A 33 -12.04 -32.31 -18.02
CA ILE A 33 -10.69 -32.80 -17.67
C ILE A 33 -10.19 -33.58 -18.88
N THR A 34 -9.16 -33.07 -19.55
CA THR A 34 -8.61 -33.67 -20.76
C THR A 34 -7.10 -33.79 -20.65
N LYS A 35 -6.46 -34.39 -21.67
CA LYS A 35 -4.98 -34.40 -21.79
C LYS A 35 -4.34 -33.01 -21.75
N ASP A 36 -5.09 -31.98 -22.13
CA ASP A 36 -4.61 -30.59 -22.17
C ASP A 36 -4.79 -29.87 -20.81
N GLY A 37 -5.42 -30.53 -19.84
CA GLY A 37 -5.63 -30.04 -18.48
C GLY A 37 -7.10 -29.93 -18.10
N ILE A 38 -7.37 -29.05 -17.12
CA ILE A 38 -8.69 -28.86 -16.50
C ILE A 38 -9.27 -27.51 -16.96
N ASN A 39 -10.49 -27.54 -17.48
CA ASN A 39 -11.28 -26.34 -17.73
C ASN A 39 -12.47 -26.31 -16.76
N ALA A 40 -12.59 -25.24 -15.97
CA ALA A 40 -13.68 -25.08 -15.00
C ALA A 40 -15.03 -24.67 -15.63
N GLY A 41 -15.07 -24.40 -16.94
CA GLY A 41 -16.30 -24.03 -17.66
C GLY A 41 -16.96 -22.77 -17.10
N GLY A 42 -16.14 -21.77 -16.72
CA GLY A 42 -16.61 -20.52 -16.11
C GLY A 42 -17.20 -20.66 -14.70
N LYS A 43 -17.09 -21.83 -14.07
CA LYS A 43 -17.62 -22.07 -12.72
C LYS A 43 -16.53 -21.90 -11.66
N LYS A 44 -16.96 -21.61 -10.42
CA LYS A 44 -16.06 -21.58 -9.27
C LYS A 44 -15.57 -22.99 -8.92
N ILE A 45 -14.29 -23.12 -8.59
CA ILE A 45 -13.73 -24.31 -7.95
C ILE A 45 -13.76 -24.05 -6.44
N THR A 46 -14.64 -24.76 -5.73
CA THR A 46 -14.83 -24.59 -4.28
C THR A 46 -14.07 -25.64 -3.47
N ASN A 47 -13.86 -25.39 -2.18
CA ASN A 47 -13.17 -26.30 -1.25
C ASN A 47 -11.71 -26.60 -1.64
N VAL A 48 -11.02 -25.59 -2.18
CA VAL A 48 -9.57 -25.65 -2.43
C VAL A 48 -8.85 -25.34 -1.11
N ALA A 49 -8.15 -26.33 -0.57
CA ALA A 49 -7.29 -26.14 0.61
C ALA A 49 -6.17 -25.13 0.30
N ASP A 50 -5.58 -24.53 1.34
CA ASP A 50 -4.44 -23.63 1.18
C ASP A 50 -3.29 -24.36 0.45
N GLY A 51 -2.81 -23.76 -0.64
CA GLY A 51 -1.65 -24.28 -1.36
C GLY A 51 -0.38 -24.12 -0.52
N VAL A 52 0.45 -25.17 -0.49
CA VAL A 52 1.68 -25.21 0.33
C VAL A 52 2.92 -25.26 -0.56
N ASN A 53 2.85 -26.00 -1.67
CA ASN A 53 3.95 -26.16 -2.61
C ASN A 53 3.83 -25.18 -3.78
N GLY A 54 4.93 -24.93 -4.48
CA GLY A 54 5.00 -23.96 -5.58
C GLY A 54 4.12 -24.24 -6.80
N LYS A 55 3.41 -25.39 -6.84
CA LYS A 55 2.48 -25.76 -7.92
C LYS A 55 1.05 -26.01 -7.42
N ASP A 56 0.79 -25.77 -6.14
CA ASP A 56 -0.55 -25.91 -5.59
C ASP A 56 -1.42 -24.72 -6.01
N ALA A 57 -2.72 -24.96 -6.15
CA ALA A 57 -3.66 -23.87 -6.39
C ALA A 57 -3.77 -22.97 -5.16
N VAL A 58 -3.96 -21.67 -5.40
CA VAL A 58 -4.13 -20.66 -4.35
C VAL A 58 -5.61 -20.36 -4.19
N ASN A 59 -6.12 -20.33 -2.95
CA ASN A 59 -7.50 -19.95 -2.67
C ASN A 59 -7.63 -18.45 -2.29
N VAL A 60 -8.87 -17.98 -2.15
CA VAL A 60 -9.17 -16.57 -1.85
C VAL A 60 -8.71 -16.16 -0.44
N ASP A 61 -8.66 -17.09 0.51
CA ASP A 61 -8.21 -16.81 1.88
C ASP A 61 -6.72 -16.47 1.91
N GLN A 62 -5.90 -17.18 1.14
CA GLN A 62 -4.48 -16.86 0.97
C GLN A 62 -4.27 -15.49 0.32
N LEU A 63 -5.05 -15.16 -0.72
CA LEU A 63 -5.01 -13.83 -1.35
C LEU A 63 -5.43 -12.71 -0.36
N THR A 64 -6.44 -12.97 0.47
CA THR A 64 -6.92 -12.02 1.48
C THR A 64 -5.87 -11.77 2.56
N LYS A 65 -5.14 -12.80 3.01
CA LYS A 65 -4.01 -12.65 3.95
C LYS A 65 -2.93 -11.72 3.39
N VAL A 66 -2.59 -11.85 2.10
CA VAL A 66 -1.64 -10.96 1.42
C VAL A 66 -2.16 -9.53 1.38
N LYS A 67 -3.44 -9.33 1.02
CA LYS A 67 -4.07 -7.99 1.00
C LYS A 67 -4.01 -7.33 2.38
N THR A 68 -4.41 -8.03 3.43
CA THR A 68 -4.38 -7.49 4.80
C THR A 68 -2.95 -7.11 5.22
N GLY A 69 -1.95 -7.93 4.91
CA GLY A 69 -0.56 -7.61 5.19
C GLY A 69 -0.05 -6.36 4.44
N LEU A 70 -0.52 -6.14 3.21
CA LEU A 70 -0.24 -4.93 2.45
C LEU A 70 -0.93 -3.70 3.06
N ASP A 71 -2.21 -3.81 3.42
CA ASP A 71 -2.98 -2.72 4.05
C ASP A 71 -2.32 -2.24 5.37
N SER A 72 -1.81 -3.18 6.18
CA SER A 72 -1.04 -2.85 7.39
C SER A 72 0.23 -2.07 7.08
N LYS A 73 1.04 -2.51 6.10
CA LYS A 73 2.28 -1.81 5.70
C LYS A 73 2.01 -0.40 5.17
N ILE A 74 0.90 -0.21 4.43
CA ILE A 74 0.47 1.11 3.96
C ILE A 74 0.11 2.00 5.14
N THR A 75 -0.63 1.47 6.11
CA THR A 75 -1.00 2.20 7.33
C THR A 75 0.24 2.63 8.13
N ASP A 76 1.20 1.73 8.34
CA ASP A 76 2.46 2.04 9.03
C ASP A 76 3.25 3.14 8.31
N THR A 77 3.29 3.08 6.97
CA THR A 77 3.96 4.08 6.14
C THR A 77 3.29 5.45 6.28
N ASN A 78 1.95 5.50 6.27
CA ASN A 78 1.20 6.73 6.45
C ASN A 78 1.41 7.35 7.83
N THR A 79 1.47 6.53 8.89
CA THR A 79 1.79 7.01 10.24
C THR A 79 3.17 7.65 10.29
N LYS A 80 4.21 6.97 9.79
CA LYS A 80 5.57 7.53 9.72
C LYS A 80 5.65 8.83 8.93
N LEU A 81 4.90 8.92 7.82
CA LEU A 81 4.80 10.13 7.03
C LEU A 81 4.17 11.28 7.81
N ASN A 82 3.09 11.02 8.55
CA ASN A 82 2.42 12.01 9.38
C ASN A 82 3.31 12.49 10.53
N ASP A 83 4.04 11.59 11.18
CA ASP A 83 5.01 11.92 12.23
C ASP A 83 6.12 12.81 11.67
N THR A 84 6.71 12.42 10.53
CA THR A 84 7.74 13.22 9.84
C THR A 84 7.21 14.61 9.49
N LYS A 85 5.97 14.71 8.99
CA LYS A 85 5.32 15.99 8.67
C LYS A 85 5.13 16.86 9.92
N LYS A 86 4.73 16.26 11.04
CA LYS A 86 4.57 16.95 12.32
C LYS A 86 5.92 17.47 12.84
N ASP A 87 6.96 16.64 12.79
CA ASP A 87 8.30 17.01 13.23
C ASP A 87 8.87 18.15 12.39
N LEU A 88 8.73 18.08 11.06
CA LEU A 88 9.09 19.19 10.17
C LEU A 88 8.28 20.46 10.48
N GLY A 89 6.99 20.33 10.77
CA GLY A 89 6.14 21.44 11.20
C GLY A 89 6.65 22.12 12.48
N ASN A 90 7.05 21.33 13.48
CA ASN A 90 7.63 21.83 14.72
C ASN A 90 8.98 22.54 14.47
N GLN A 91 9.88 21.92 13.69
CA GLN A 91 11.17 22.53 13.33
C GLN A 91 11.01 23.87 12.61
N ILE A 92 10.02 23.99 11.71
CA ILE A 92 9.70 25.25 11.04
C ILE A 92 9.19 26.28 12.06
N ALA A 93 8.33 25.90 12.99
CA ALA A 93 7.82 26.79 14.04
C ALA A 93 8.94 27.31 14.95
N ASP A 94 9.84 26.43 15.39
CA ASP A 94 11.01 26.79 16.20
C ASP A 94 11.96 27.72 15.44
N THR A 95 12.23 27.41 14.18
CA THR A 95 13.05 28.26 13.30
C THR A 95 12.43 29.65 13.15
N ASN A 96 11.12 29.74 12.93
CA ASN A 96 10.41 31.02 12.81
C ASN A 96 10.44 31.82 14.12
N LYS A 97 10.31 31.15 15.27
CA LYS A 97 10.44 31.79 16.58
C LYS A 97 11.84 32.40 16.75
N ASN A 98 12.88 31.62 16.49
CA ASN A 98 14.27 32.09 16.59
C ASN A 98 14.53 33.28 15.65
N LEU A 99 14.00 33.24 14.41
CA LEU A 99 14.11 34.36 13.47
C LEU A 99 13.39 35.62 13.97
N ASN A 100 12.21 35.48 14.57
CA ASN A 100 11.47 36.61 15.14
C ASN A 100 12.18 37.20 16.36
N ASP A 101 12.72 36.36 17.24
CA ASP A 101 13.49 36.78 18.40
C ASP A 101 14.75 37.55 17.96
N ALA A 102 15.52 36.99 17.01
CA ALA A 102 16.69 37.66 16.44
C ALA A 102 16.34 39.00 15.76
N LYS A 103 15.21 39.06 15.03
CA LYS A 103 14.73 40.30 14.40
C LYS A 103 14.36 41.36 15.44
N LYS A 104 13.72 40.95 16.54
CA LYS A 104 13.37 41.85 17.65
C LYS A 104 14.63 42.38 18.34
N ASP A 105 15.59 41.51 18.62
CA ASP A 105 16.86 41.88 19.25
C ASP A 105 17.66 42.86 18.38
N LEU A 106 17.73 42.62 17.06
CA LEU A 106 18.32 43.57 16.11
C LEU A 106 17.57 44.92 16.11
N GLY A 107 16.23 44.89 16.15
CA GLY A 107 15.42 46.11 16.23
C GLY A 107 15.69 46.93 17.50
N ASN A 108 15.87 46.26 18.65
CA ASN A 108 16.24 46.90 19.90
C ASN A 108 17.65 47.50 19.80
N GLN A 109 18.63 46.75 19.30
CA GLN A 109 20.01 47.25 19.12
C GLN A 109 20.08 48.48 18.21
N ILE A 110 19.30 48.51 17.13
CA ILE A 110 19.19 49.68 16.23
C ILE A 110 18.60 50.87 16.99
N THR A 111 17.54 50.67 17.75
CA THR A 111 16.89 51.72 18.55
C THR A 111 17.83 52.30 19.60
N ASP A 112 18.55 51.44 20.32
CA ASP A 112 19.56 51.84 21.31
C ASP A 112 20.70 52.63 20.65
N THR A 113 21.17 52.16 19.49
CA THR A 113 22.23 52.83 18.71
C THR A 113 21.77 54.22 18.24
N ASN A 114 20.56 54.33 17.69
CA ASN A 114 19.97 55.61 17.27
C ASN A 114 19.80 56.58 18.43
N THR A 115 19.39 56.08 19.60
CA THR A 115 19.27 56.90 20.82
C THR A 115 20.61 57.46 21.24
N LYS A 116 21.66 56.62 21.29
CA LYS A 116 23.03 57.07 21.59
C LYS A 116 23.54 58.09 20.58
N LEU A 117 23.32 57.85 19.27
CA LEU A 117 23.73 58.76 18.21
C LEU A 117 23.04 60.13 18.32
N ASN A 118 21.74 60.16 18.57
CA ASN A 118 20.99 61.41 18.77
C ASN A 118 21.52 62.18 19.98
N ASN A 119 21.74 61.50 21.11
CA ASN A 119 22.32 62.14 22.30
C ASN A 119 23.70 62.76 22.01
N THR A 120 24.58 62.04 21.29
CA THR A 120 25.90 62.57 20.89
C THR A 120 25.76 63.76 19.94
N LYS A 121 24.84 63.69 18.97
CA LYS A 121 24.54 64.79 18.04
C LYS A 121 24.07 66.04 18.80
N ASP A 122 23.16 65.86 19.76
CA ASP A 122 22.61 66.96 20.55
C ASP A 122 23.72 67.60 21.39
N GLN A 123 24.58 66.80 22.04
CA GLN A 123 25.75 67.28 22.78
C GLN A 123 26.73 68.08 21.92
N LEU A 124 27.06 67.58 20.72
CA LEU A 124 27.94 68.28 19.78
C LEU A 124 27.31 69.58 19.28
N THR A 125 25.99 69.58 19.05
CA THR A 125 25.26 70.79 18.64
C THR A 125 25.38 71.86 19.71
N THR A 126 25.13 71.52 20.98
CA THR A 126 25.30 72.43 22.12
C THR A 126 26.71 73.02 22.18
N GLN A 127 27.76 72.18 22.06
CA GLN A 127 29.16 72.63 22.13
C GLN A 127 29.59 73.60 21.02
N ILE A 128 28.94 73.57 19.86
CA ILE A 128 29.28 74.46 18.73
C ILE A 128 28.56 75.81 18.86
N THR A 129 27.39 75.84 19.49
CA THR A 129 26.57 77.06 19.63
C THR A 129 26.90 77.91 20.86
N ASP A 130 27.60 77.35 21.86
CA ASP A 130 28.11 78.07 23.04
C ASP A 130 29.47 78.76 22.77
#